data_AF-A0AAN5SG43-F1
#
_entry.id   AF-A0AAN5SG43-F1
#
_cell.length_a   1.000
_cell.length_b   1.000
_cell.length_c   1.000
_cell.angle_alpha   90.00
_cell.angle_beta   90.00
_cell.angle_gamma   90.00
#
_symmetry.space_group_name_H-M   'P 1'
#
loop_
_entity.id
_entity.type
_entity.pdbx_description
1 polymer ?
#
loop_
_entity_poly.entity_id
_entity_poly.type
_entity_poly.pdbx_seq_one_letter_code
_entity_poly.pdbx_strand_id
1 'polypeptide(L)'
;MDETFKDRLKSFRESLKINKRDFATKLEITESYYNIIENGKRKPSKTFLYKLVAFSKLPEEYWLYGISTKDYKNTRSKTKDTQIAIEQILKLGLIKDFNLLFEDGSPNTTAEELLKAAIKADLSYFFEKSN
;
A
#
# COMPACT_ATOMS: atom_id res chain seq x y z
N MET A 1 -20.15 -2.15 17.79
CA MET A 1 -20.16 -1.00 16.88
C MET A 1 -18.83 -1.03 16.17
N ASP A 2 -18.81 -1.25 14.86
CA ASP A 2 -17.55 -1.40 14.13
C ASP A 2 -16.74 -0.11 14.20
N GLU A 3 -15.44 -0.24 14.46
CA GLU A 3 -14.53 0.89 14.51
C GLU A 3 -14.55 1.61 13.14
N THR A 4 -14.58 2.95 13.12
CA THR A 4 -14.58 3.70 11.85
C THR A 4 -13.15 4.03 11.42
N PHE A 5 -12.95 4.44 10.15
CA PHE A 5 -11.63 4.84 9.64
C PHE A 5 -10.93 5.88 10.56
N LYS A 6 -11.68 6.88 11.03
CA LYS A 6 -11.14 7.94 11.91
C LYS A 6 -10.68 7.38 13.26
N ASP A 7 -11.40 6.39 13.79
CA ASP A 7 -11.11 5.79 15.09
C ASP A 7 -9.84 4.95 14.96
N ARG A 8 -9.73 4.11 13.91
CA ARG A 8 -8.49 3.38 13.58
C ARG A 8 -7.29 4.30 13.41
N LEU A 9 -7.46 5.40 12.67
CA LEU A 9 -6.39 6.37 12.41
C LEU A 9 -5.91 7.02 13.71
N LYS A 10 -6.85 7.43 14.57
CA LYS A 10 -6.56 8.01 15.88
C LYS A 10 -5.86 7.00 16.80
N SER A 11 -6.40 5.79 16.92
CA SER A 11 -5.83 4.70 17.72
C SER A 11 -4.39 4.38 17.28
N PHE A 12 -4.15 4.31 15.97
CA PHE A 12 -2.81 4.07 15.43
C PHE A 12 -1.85 5.20 15.74
N ARG A 13 -2.24 6.47 15.53
CA ARG A 13 -1.41 7.62 15.92
C ARG A 13 -1.06 7.60 17.41
N GLU A 14 -2.04 7.31 18.26
CA GLU A 14 -1.87 7.28 19.71
C GLU A 14 -0.96 6.13 20.16
N SER A 15 -1.00 4.99 19.47
CA SER A 15 -0.06 3.87 19.69
C SER A 15 1.40 4.25 19.42
N LEU A 16 1.63 5.18 18.49
CA LEU A 16 2.96 5.74 18.18
C LEU A 16 3.41 6.80 19.20
N LYS A 17 2.54 7.22 20.13
CA LYS A 17 2.79 8.26 21.13
C LYS A 17 3.21 9.61 20.53
N ILE A 18 2.66 9.96 19.36
CA ILE A 18 2.93 11.23 18.67
C ILE A 18 1.67 12.08 18.55
N ASN A 19 1.86 13.39 18.46
CA ASN A 19 0.77 14.34 18.21
C ASN A 19 0.37 14.34 16.71
N LYS A 20 -0.71 15.06 16.39
CA LYS A 20 -1.25 15.13 15.03
C LYS A 20 -0.30 15.80 14.02
N ARG A 21 0.43 16.82 14.46
CA ARG A 21 1.41 17.55 13.65
C ARG A 21 2.58 16.66 13.24
N ASP A 22 3.13 15.91 14.18
CA ASP A 22 4.25 15.00 13.92
C ASP A 22 3.82 13.88 12.99
N PHE A 23 2.61 13.35 13.17
CA PHE A 23 2.12 12.31 12.29
C PHE A 23 1.83 12.83 10.87
N ALA A 24 1.26 14.03 10.74
CA ALA A 24 1.09 14.70 9.46
C ALA A 24 2.44 14.90 8.74
N THR A 25 3.48 15.29 9.49
CA THR A 25 4.85 15.42 8.97
C THR A 25 5.39 14.08 8.48
N LYS A 26 5.22 12.99 9.24
CA LYS A 26 5.63 11.63 8.83
C LYS A 26 4.89 11.13 7.59
N LEU A 27 3.64 11.55 7.40
CA LEU A 27 2.85 11.27 6.21
C LEU A 27 3.06 12.30 5.11
N GLU A 28 3.98 13.26 5.27
CA GLU A 28 4.27 14.32 4.30
C GLU A 28 3.00 15.03 3.79
N ILE A 29 2.15 15.46 4.73
CA ILE A 29 0.93 16.22 4.48
C ILE A 29 0.81 17.37 5.48
N THR A 30 -0.10 18.29 5.21
CA THR A 30 -0.37 19.39 6.16
C THR A 30 -1.14 18.89 7.38
N GLU A 31 -0.83 19.48 8.54
CA GLU A 31 -1.53 19.22 9.79
C GLU A 31 -3.04 19.51 9.68
N SER A 32 -3.41 20.59 8.98
CA SER A 32 -4.81 20.94 8.73
C SER A 32 -5.55 19.82 7.97
N TYR A 33 -4.93 19.28 6.93
CA TYR A 33 -5.50 18.17 6.18
C TYR A 33 -5.64 16.92 7.05
N TYR A 34 -4.59 16.53 7.78
CA TYR A 34 -4.65 15.42 8.72
C TYR A 34 -5.77 15.57 9.76
N ASN A 35 -5.92 16.78 10.33
CA ASN A 35 -6.97 17.09 11.30
C ASN A 35 -8.37 16.88 10.75
N ILE A 36 -8.64 17.30 9.52
CA ILE A 36 -9.95 17.10 8.87
C ILE A 36 -10.24 15.60 8.73
N ILE A 37 -9.22 14.82 8.34
CA ILE A 37 -9.33 13.37 8.14
C ILE A 37 -9.54 12.61 9.47
N GLU A 38 -8.68 12.82 10.48
CA GLU A 38 -8.82 12.14 11.79
C GLU A 38 -10.09 12.55 12.55
N ASN A 39 -10.62 13.75 12.32
CA ASN A 39 -11.90 14.14 12.91
C ASN A 39 -13.10 13.58 12.13
N GLY A 40 -12.88 12.85 11.02
CA GLY A 40 -13.93 12.30 10.16
C GLY A 40 -14.74 13.35 9.38
N LYS A 41 -14.25 14.59 9.30
CA LYS A 41 -14.92 15.68 8.56
C LYS A 41 -14.83 15.48 7.04
N ARG A 42 -13.87 14.69 6.57
CA ARG A 42 -13.71 14.31 5.17
C ARG A 42 -13.18 12.88 5.07
N LYS A 43 -13.58 12.16 4.03
CA LYS A 43 -12.99 10.86 3.66
C LYS A 43 -11.53 11.04 3.18
N PRO A 44 -10.63 10.07 3.46
CA PRO A 44 -9.26 10.15 2.98
C PRO A 44 -9.23 10.08 1.44
N SER A 45 -8.32 10.84 0.83
CA SER A 45 -8.01 10.67 -0.59
C SER A 45 -7.20 9.40 -0.83
N LYS A 46 -7.19 8.91 -2.08
CA LYS A 46 -6.37 7.75 -2.48
C LYS A 46 -4.88 7.99 -2.17
N THR A 47 -4.38 9.21 -2.42
CA THR A 47 -3.01 9.61 -2.09
C THR A 47 -2.73 9.53 -0.58
N PHE A 48 -3.67 9.98 0.26
CA PHE A 48 -3.53 9.86 1.71
C PHE A 48 -3.44 8.39 2.13
N LEU A 49 -4.33 7.54 1.59
CA LEU A 49 -4.32 6.09 1.86
C LEU A 49 -2.99 5.46 1.45
N TYR A 50 -2.44 5.78 0.27
CA TYR A 50 -1.14 5.28 -0.15
C TYR A 50 -0.02 5.66 0.82
N LYS A 51 0.05 6.91 1.27
CA LYS A 51 1.06 7.34 2.25
C LYS A 51 0.87 6.63 3.59
N LEU A 52 -0.37 6.50 4.04
CA LEU A 52 -0.69 5.82 5.29
C LEU A 52 -0.36 4.32 5.24
N VAL A 53 -0.68 3.63 4.16
CA VAL A 53 -0.34 2.21 3.93
C VAL A 53 1.18 2.03 3.87
N ALA A 54 1.87 2.89 3.11
CA ALA A 54 3.32 2.84 2.99
C ALA A 54 4.03 3.03 4.35
N PHE A 55 3.52 3.94 5.18
CA PHE A 55 4.06 4.22 6.51
C PHE A 55 3.71 3.13 7.53
N SER A 56 2.42 2.78 7.64
CA SER A 56 1.91 1.86 8.67
C SER A 56 2.18 0.39 8.39
N LYS A 57 2.45 0.05 7.13
CA LYS A 57 2.50 -1.34 6.63
C LYS A 57 1.19 -2.11 6.84
N LEU A 58 0.09 -1.41 7.13
CA LEU A 58 -1.25 -1.97 7.21
C LEU A 58 -1.97 -1.79 5.86
N PRO A 59 -2.73 -2.79 5.40
CA PRO A 59 -3.40 -2.74 4.10
C PRO A 59 -4.51 -1.68 4.08
N GLU A 60 -4.86 -1.18 2.89
CA GLU A 60 -5.92 -0.18 2.70
C GLU A 60 -7.27 -0.69 3.25
N GLU A 61 -7.52 -1.99 3.13
CA GLU A 61 -8.72 -2.66 3.61
C GLU A 61 -8.86 -2.64 5.13
N TYR A 62 -7.74 -2.71 5.87
CA TYR A 62 -7.75 -2.49 7.31
C TYR A 62 -8.26 -1.08 7.60
N TRP A 63 -7.74 -0.08 6.90
CA TRP A 63 -8.12 1.31 7.12
C TRP A 63 -9.59 1.57 6.77
N LEU A 64 -10.03 1.12 5.60
CA LEU A 64 -11.38 1.40 5.10
C LEU A 64 -12.44 0.54 5.78
N TYR A 65 -12.16 -0.73 6.04
CA TYR A 65 -13.17 -1.72 6.43
C TYR A 65 -12.92 -2.37 7.79
N GLY A 66 -11.79 -2.11 8.44
CA GLY A 66 -11.47 -2.69 9.75
C GLY A 66 -11.10 -4.17 9.69
N ILE A 67 -10.76 -4.69 8.51
CA ILE A 67 -10.39 -6.08 8.32
C ILE A 67 -8.98 -6.29 8.90
N SER A 68 -8.85 -7.16 9.90
CA SER A 68 -7.58 -7.41 10.58
C SER A 68 -6.59 -8.13 9.65
N THR A 69 -5.28 -7.97 9.89
CA THR A 69 -4.23 -8.66 9.11
C THR A 69 -4.32 -10.18 9.18
N LYS A 70 -4.96 -10.76 10.20
CA LYS A 70 -5.24 -12.21 10.30
C LYS A 70 -6.35 -12.65 9.34
N ASP A 71 -7.34 -11.81 9.07
CA ASP A 71 -8.41 -12.08 8.11
C ASP A 71 -7.95 -11.81 6.66
N TYR A 72 -7.02 -10.87 6.48
CA TYR A 72 -6.41 -10.53 5.19
C TYR A 72 -5.52 -11.64 4.60
N LYS A 73 -4.98 -12.55 5.44
CA LYS A 73 -4.26 -13.74 4.92
C LYS A 73 -5.16 -14.59 4.03
N ASN A 74 -6.48 -14.46 4.07
CA ASN A 74 -7.42 -15.18 3.20
C ASN A 74 -7.95 -14.38 2.00
N THR A 75 -7.67 -13.08 1.88
CA THR A 75 -8.22 -12.21 0.82
C THR A 75 -7.19 -11.38 0.05
N ARG A 76 -5.88 -11.53 0.31
CA ARG A 76 -4.84 -11.01 -0.59
C ARG A 76 -5.16 -11.50 -2.00
N SER A 77 -5.34 -10.57 -2.95
CA SER A 77 -5.27 -10.92 -4.37
C SER A 77 -3.97 -11.70 -4.54
N LYS A 78 -4.12 -12.95 -4.98
CA LYS A 78 -3.06 -13.95 -5.12
C LYS A 78 -1.78 -13.39 -5.80
N THR A 79 -1.89 -12.30 -6.54
CA THR A 79 -0.81 -11.64 -7.29
C THR A 79 -0.75 -10.12 -7.02
N LYS A 80 -1.00 -9.67 -5.77
CA LYS A 80 -1.11 -8.23 -5.45
C LYS A 80 0.17 -7.46 -5.77
N ASP A 81 1.34 -7.98 -5.44
CA ASP A 81 2.59 -7.25 -5.69
C ASP A 81 2.85 -7.16 -7.19
N THR A 82 2.54 -8.22 -7.94
CA THR A 82 2.64 -8.25 -9.39
C THR A 82 1.71 -7.23 -10.04
N GLN A 83 0.47 -7.11 -9.56
CA GLN A 83 -0.49 -6.09 -10.03
C GLN A 83 0.04 -4.66 -9.81
N ILE A 84 0.59 -4.37 -8.63
CA ILE A 84 1.17 -3.05 -8.32
C ILE A 84 2.36 -2.75 -9.22
N ALA A 85 3.25 -3.73 -9.46
CA ALA A 85 4.39 -3.56 -10.35
C ALA A 85 3.95 -3.24 -11.79
N ILE A 86 2.93 -3.93 -12.31
CA ILE A 86 2.36 -3.66 -13.64
C ILE A 86 1.77 -2.24 -13.70
N GLU A 87 0.99 -1.81 -12.71
CA GLU A 87 0.44 -0.46 -12.67
C GLU A 87 1.53 0.61 -12.67
N GLN A 88 2.61 0.41 -11.90
CA GLN A 88 3.76 1.32 -11.86
C GLN A 88 4.48 1.38 -13.20
N ILE A 89 4.73 0.23 -13.83
CA ILE A 89 5.37 0.14 -15.15
C ILE A 89 4.57 0.91 -16.20
N LEU A 90 3.25 0.69 -16.25
CA LEU A 90 2.36 1.38 -17.18
C LEU A 90 2.32 2.89 -16.91
N LYS A 91 2.18 3.29 -15.64
CA LYS A 91 2.08 4.70 -15.25
C LYS A 91 3.36 5.48 -15.55
N LEU A 92 4.52 4.85 -15.35
CA LEU A 92 5.83 5.46 -15.56
C LEU A 92 6.32 5.31 -17.01
N GLY A 93 5.60 4.56 -17.85
CA GLY A 93 5.99 4.30 -19.23
C GLY A 93 7.33 3.56 -19.36
N LEU A 94 7.66 2.72 -18.37
CA LEU A 94 8.96 2.02 -18.31
C LEU A 94 9.13 0.98 -19.41
N ILE A 95 8.02 0.53 -20.01
CA ILE A 95 8.04 -0.34 -21.17
C ILE A 95 6.89 0.01 -22.11
N LYS A 96 7.16 -0.05 -23.41
CA LYS A 96 6.16 0.18 -24.46
C LYS A 96 5.72 -1.10 -25.13
N ASP A 97 6.57 -2.13 -25.12
CA ASP A 97 6.29 -3.44 -25.67
C ASP A 97 6.75 -4.52 -24.68
N PHE A 98 5.79 -5.23 -24.11
CA PHE A 98 6.03 -6.30 -23.13
C PHE A 98 6.77 -7.50 -23.74
N ASN A 99 6.78 -7.66 -25.07
CA ASN A 99 7.53 -8.72 -25.75
C ASN A 99 9.05 -8.54 -25.64
N LEU A 100 9.51 -7.36 -25.22
CA LEU A 100 10.93 -7.07 -25.00
C LEU A 100 11.38 -7.31 -23.55
N LEU A 101 10.49 -7.81 -22.68
CA LEU A 101 10.86 -8.17 -21.31
C LEU A 101 11.67 -9.47 -21.29
N PHE A 102 12.71 -9.47 -20.49
CA PHE A 102 13.56 -10.62 -20.19
C PHE A 102 14.32 -11.14 -21.42
N GLU A 103 14.41 -10.33 -22.46
CA GLU A 103 15.26 -10.56 -23.63
C GLU A 103 16.69 -10.09 -23.36
N ASP A 104 17.67 -10.83 -23.88
CA ASP A 104 19.08 -10.50 -23.71
C ASP A 104 19.41 -9.14 -24.36
N GLY A 105 20.02 -8.25 -23.58
CA GLY A 105 20.36 -6.89 -24.02
C GLY A 105 19.20 -5.89 -23.99
N SER A 106 18.06 -6.24 -23.38
CA SER A 106 16.91 -5.34 -23.24
C SER A 106 17.22 -4.10 -22.39
N PRO A 107 16.79 -2.88 -22.82
CA PRO A 107 16.95 -1.66 -22.02
C PRO A 107 15.95 -1.55 -20.87
N ASN A 108 14.99 -2.47 -20.75
CA ASN A 108 13.87 -2.39 -19.80
C ASN A 108 14.20 -2.95 -18.41
N THR A 109 15.47 -2.91 -18.01
CA THR A 109 16.00 -3.54 -16.78
C THR A 109 15.23 -3.14 -15.53
N THR A 110 14.83 -1.88 -15.40
CA THR A 110 14.04 -1.41 -14.25
C THR A 110 12.64 -2.03 -14.19
N ALA A 111 11.95 -2.18 -15.33
CA ALA A 111 10.63 -2.82 -15.38
C ALA A 111 10.74 -4.32 -15.06
N GLU A 112 11.79 -4.98 -15.57
CA GLU A 112 12.07 -6.38 -15.29
C GLU A 112 12.42 -6.64 -13.83
N GLU A 113 13.23 -5.80 -13.21
CA GLU A 113 13.59 -5.91 -11.80
C GLU A 113 12.37 -5.75 -10.89
N LEU A 114 11.49 -4.78 -11.19
CA LEU A 114 10.23 -4.59 -10.49
C LEU A 114 9.33 -5.82 -10.59
N LEU A 115 9.17 -6.38 -11.79
CA LEU A 115 8.37 -7.60 -12.00
C LEU A 115 8.99 -8.82 -11.30
N LYS A 116 10.32 -9.02 -11.41
CA LYS A 116 11.03 -10.12 -10.74
C LYS A 116 10.85 -10.06 -9.23
N ALA A 117 10.98 -8.88 -8.61
CA ALA A 117 10.79 -8.70 -7.18
C ALA A 117 9.34 -8.98 -6.75
N ALA A 118 8.38 -8.45 -7.50
CA ALA A 118 6.96 -8.60 -7.22
C ALA A 118 6.49 -10.06 -7.33
N ILE A 119 6.88 -10.76 -8.40
CA ILE A 119 6.56 -12.17 -8.60
C ILE A 119 7.17 -13.02 -7.49
N LYS A 120 8.42 -12.77 -7.08
CA LYS A 120 9.05 -13.47 -5.96
C LYS A 120 8.27 -13.28 -4.66
N ALA A 121 7.82 -12.06 -4.36
CA ALA A 121 7.07 -11.77 -3.16
C ALA A 121 5.68 -12.43 -3.14
N ASP A 122 5.00 -12.49 -4.29
CA ASP A 122 3.74 -13.23 -4.43
C ASP A 122 3.96 -14.75 -4.31
N LEU A 123 5.01 -15.31 -4.94
CA LEU A 123 5.36 -16.74 -4.86
C LEU A 123 5.72 -17.17 -3.43
N SER A 124 6.51 -16.38 -2.69
CA SER A 124 6.84 -16.67 -1.29
C SER A 124 5.57 -16.77 -0.44
N TYR A 125 4.61 -15.86 -0.66
CA TYR A 125 3.32 -15.92 0.02
C TYR A 125 2.53 -17.19 -0.28
N PHE A 126 2.54 -17.68 -1.52
CA PHE A 126 1.91 -18.96 -1.85
C PHE A 126 2.62 -20.15 -1.20
N PHE A 127 3.94 -20.11 -1.15
CA PHE A 127 4.74 -21.18 -0.57
C PHE A 127 4.52 -21.31 0.95
N GLU A 128 4.47 -20.17 1.65
CA GLU A 128 4.14 -20.11 3.09
C GLU A 128 2.72 -20.59 3.43
N LYS A 129 1.80 -20.60 2.45
CA LYS A 129 0.41 -21.05 2.64
C LYS A 129 0.18 -22.52 2.27
N SER A 130 1.14 -23.15 1.60
CA SER A 130 1.04 -24.54 1.14
C SER A 130 1.70 -25.53 2.12
N ASN A 131 2.43 -25.03 3.12
CA ASN A 131 2.94 -25.75 4.30
C ASN A 131 2.12 -25.41 5.53
#